data_AF-A0A1F4VFD2-F1
#
_entry.id   AF-A0A1F4VFD2-F1
#
_cell.length_a   1.000
_cell.length_b   1.000
_cell.length_c   1.000
_cell.angle_alpha   90.00
_cell.angle_beta   90.00
_cell.angle_gamma   90.00
#
_symmetry.space_group_name_H-M   'P 1'
#
loop_
_entity.id
_entity.type
_entity.pdbx_description
1 polymer ?
#
loop_
_entity_poly.entity_id
_entity_poly.type
_entity_poly.pdbx_seq_one_letter_code
_entity_poly.pdbx_strand_id
1 'polypeptide(L)'
;MSRATLPVYISPEDKGALEAAGVKFGKVVAGAPGFQYVELPDGWCVVETHDSSIRKLIDAKDRQRAFISYSEDREGWGASLHASLRFRFIVGVDSNERRVLSYVTDCDRVIHRFKPVLLKDQTTPAALAAEDRARKVALVWINEHYPNWRDPAAYWDV
;
A
#
# COMPACT_ATOMS: atom_id res chain seq x y z
N MET A 1 13.97 -22.28 5.88
CA MET A 1 13.57 -20.87 6.09
C MET A 1 14.41 -19.99 5.18
N SER A 2 13.78 -19.24 4.28
CA SER A 2 14.45 -18.27 3.42
C SER A 2 14.86 -17.06 4.26
N ARG A 3 16.15 -16.71 4.30
CA ARG A 3 16.62 -15.45 4.92
C ARG A 3 16.43 -14.33 3.92
N ALA A 4 15.41 -13.49 4.14
CA ALA A 4 15.23 -12.26 3.39
C ALA A 4 15.83 -11.08 4.16
N THR A 5 15.96 -9.93 3.47
CA THR A 5 16.31 -8.66 4.10
C THR A 5 15.21 -7.63 3.83
N LEU A 6 14.90 -6.82 4.83
CA LEU A 6 14.00 -5.68 4.72
C LEU A 6 14.72 -4.41 5.17
N PRO A 7 14.23 -3.21 4.80
CA PRO A 7 14.78 -1.96 5.29
C PRO A 7 14.79 -1.86 6.82
N VAL A 8 15.75 -1.12 7.38
CA VAL A 8 15.76 -0.76 8.80
C VAL A 8 14.74 0.35 9.11
N TYR A 9 14.56 1.28 8.17
CA TYR A 9 13.61 2.38 8.31
C TYR A 9 12.18 1.91 8.02
N ILE A 10 11.51 1.50 9.09
CA ILE A 10 10.12 1.05 9.10
C ILE A 10 9.41 1.81 10.23
N SER A 11 8.22 2.34 9.98
CA SER A 11 7.43 2.97 11.04
C SER A 11 7.04 1.92 12.12
N PRO A 12 6.83 2.31 13.38
CA PRO A 12 6.39 1.38 14.42
C PRO A 12 5.08 0.65 14.06
N GLU A 13 4.17 1.34 13.38
CA GLU A 13 2.87 0.82 12.93
C GLU A 13 3.06 -0.26 11.86
N ASP A 14 3.86 0.03 10.82
CA ASP A 14 4.15 -0.92 9.74
C ASP A 14 4.89 -2.15 10.27
N LYS A 15 5.84 -1.94 11.19
CA LYS A 15 6.59 -3.03 11.82
C LYS A 15 5.65 -3.92 12.63
N GLY A 16 4.79 -3.33 13.46
CA GLY A 16 3.82 -4.06 14.28
C GLY A 16 2.84 -4.87 13.43
N ALA A 17 2.39 -4.32 12.30
CA ALA A 17 1.50 -5.05 11.37
C ALA A 17 2.19 -6.26 10.72
N LEU A 18 3.45 -6.14 10.35
CA LEU A 18 4.23 -7.26 9.80
C LEU A 18 4.53 -8.32 10.87
N GLU A 19 4.85 -7.91 12.10
CA GLU A 19 5.04 -8.83 13.24
C GLU A 19 3.76 -9.60 13.58
N ALA A 20 2.61 -8.91 13.57
CA ALA A 20 1.29 -9.54 13.73
C ALA A 20 0.98 -10.56 12.62
N ALA A 21 1.55 -10.38 11.43
CA ALA A 21 1.46 -11.32 10.32
C ALA A 21 2.53 -12.45 10.36
N GLY A 22 3.37 -12.49 11.40
CA GLY A 22 4.36 -13.55 11.61
C GLY A 22 5.76 -13.25 11.08
N VAL A 23 6.03 -12.04 10.57
CA VAL A 23 7.39 -11.61 10.21
C VAL A 23 8.19 -11.42 11.49
N LYS A 24 9.41 -11.96 11.53
CA LYS A 24 10.33 -11.71 12.65
C LYS A 24 11.51 -10.88 12.18
N PHE A 25 11.69 -9.72 12.81
CA PHE A 25 12.82 -8.83 12.54
C PHE A 25 14.06 -9.26 13.32
N GLY A 26 15.19 -9.34 12.61
CA GLY A 26 16.47 -9.80 13.13
C GLY A 26 17.49 -8.68 13.27
N LYS A 27 18.77 -9.05 13.15
CA LYS A 27 19.89 -8.10 13.24
C LYS A 27 20.07 -7.33 11.93
N VAL A 28 20.59 -6.12 12.05
CA VAL A 28 21.10 -5.32 10.93
C VAL A 28 22.18 -6.10 10.18
N VAL A 29 22.18 -6.00 8.85
CA VAL A 29 23.12 -6.69 7.96
C VAL A 29 24.49 -6.03 8.04
N ALA A 30 25.53 -6.81 8.35
CA ALA A 30 26.91 -6.32 8.35
C ALA A 30 27.31 -5.84 6.94
N GLY A 31 27.82 -4.62 6.84
CA GLY A 31 28.17 -3.99 5.56
C GLY A 31 27.00 -3.37 4.80
N ALA A 32 25.76 -3.49 5.29
CA ALA A 32 24.56 -2.89 4.69
C ALA A 32 23.61 -2.36 5.79
N PRO A 33 23.99 -1.27 6.50
CA PRO A 33 23.28 -0.80 7.69
C PRO A 33 21.83 -0.35 7.43
N GLY A 34 21.46 -0.06 6.18
CA GLY A 34 20.08 0.24 5.78
C GLY A 34 19.15 -0.99 5.75
N PHE A 35 19.68 -2.20 5.98
CA PHE A 35 18.93 -3.45 5.90
C PHE A 35 19.10 -4.30 7.16
N GLN A 36 18.07 -5.09 7.46
CA GLN A 36 18.04 -6.08 8.53
C GLN A 36 17.57 -7.43 7.99
N TYR A 37 18.10 -8.51 8.57
CA TYR A 37 17.61 -9.86 8.30
C TYR A 37 16.19 -10.02 8.84
N VAL A 38 15.37 -10.80 8.14
CA VAL A 38 14.04 -11.18 8.60
C VAL A 38 13.76 -12.66 8.36
N GLU A 39 12.94 -13.24 9.23
CA GLU A 39 12.25 -14.50 8.95
C GLU A 39 10.85 -14.16 8.42
N LEU A 40 10.59 -14.54 7.18
CA LEU A 40 9.27 -14.40 6.57
C LEU A 40 8.42 -15.66 6.85
N PRO A 41 7.09 -15.53 6.98
CA PRO A 41 6.19 -16.67 7.01
C PRO A 41 6.31 -17.53 5.74
N ASP A 42 5.92 -18.80 5.83
CA ASP A 42 6.01 -19.71 4.69
C ASP A 42 5.20 -19.19 3.49
N GLY A 43 5.82 -19.28 2.30
CA GLY A 43 5.24 -18.79 1.04
C GLY A 43 5.34 -17.28 0.82
N TRP A 44 5.81 -16.49 1.79
CA TRP A 44 6.06 -15.06 1.59
C TRP A 44 7.39 -14.83 0.88
N CYS A 45 7.45 -13.79 0.04
CA CYS A 45 8.69 -13.39 -0.61
C CYS A 45 8.70 -11.91 -1.00
N VAL A 46 9.91 -11.40 -1.26
CA VAL A 46 10.12 -10.08 -1.87
C VAL A 46 10.24 -10.27 -3.37
N VAL A 47 9.46 -9.53 -4.14
CA VAL A 47 9.47 -9.54 -5.61
C VAL A 47 9.85 -8.17 -6.16
N GLU A 48 10.55 -8.19 -7.28
CA GLU A 48 10.90 -6.99 -8.04
C GLU A 48 9.70 -6.48 -8.83
N THR A 49 9.60 -5.16 -8.98
CA THR A 49 8.62 -4.55 -9.88
C THR A 49 9.30 -4.07 -11.16
N HIS A 50 8.52 -3.61 -12.13
CA HIS A 50 9.07 -2.96 -13.32
C HIS A 50 9.87 -1.69 -13.00
N ASP A 51 9.59 -1.05 -11.86
CA ASP A 51 10.36 0.07 -11.36
C ASP A 51 11.48 -0.47 -10.47
N SER A 52 12.74 -0.25 -10.87
CA SER A 52 13.91 -0.69 -10.11
C SER A 52 14.01 -0.06 -8.72
N SER A 53 13.32 1.05 -8.49
CA SER A 53 13.25 1.71 -7.18
C SER A 53 12.19 1.13 -6.26
N ILE A 54 11.35 0.19 -6.73
CA ILE A 54 10.24 -0.36 -5.96
C ILE A 54 10.26 -1.89 -5.96
N ARG A 55 10.15 -2.46 -4.77
CA ARG A 55 9.89 -3.90 -4.56
C ARG A 55 8.59 -4.10 -3.78
N LYS A 56 8.03 -5.30 -3.87
CA LYS A 56 6.83 -5.70 -3.11
C LYS A 56 7.17 -6.85 -2.18
N LEU A 57 6.63 -6.83 -0.98
CA LEU A 57 6.53 -8.01 -0.13
C LEU A 57 5.16 -8.63 -0.38
N ILE A 58 5.15 -9.87 -0.89
CA ILE A 58 3.93 -10.62 -1.18
C ILE A 58 3.79 -11.80 -0.23
N ASP A 59 2.56 -12.14 0.12
CA ASP A 59 2.26 -13.34 0.92
C ASP A 59 2.06 -14.60 0.06
N ALA A 60 1.84 -15.73 0.73
CA ALA A 60 1.60 -17.03 0.09
C ALA A 60 0.36 -17.08 -0.83
N LYS A 61 -0.52 -16.08 -0.77
CA LYS A 61 -1.72 -15.95 -1.62
C LYS A 61 -1.53 -14.88 -2.71
N ASP A 62 -0.29 -14.48 -2.97
CA ASP A 62 0.10 -13.48 -3.96
C ASP A 62 -0.51 -12.09 -3.69
N ARG A 63 -0.70 -11.75 -2.41
CA ARG A 63 -1.23 -10.44 -1.98
C ARG A 63 -0.11 -9.56 -1.49
N GLN A 64 -0.09 -8.31 -1.95
CA GLN A 64 0.88 -7.32 -1.50
C GLN A 64 0.66 -6.94 -0.03
N ARG A 65 1.65 -7.25 0.80
CA ARG A 65 1.69 -6.95 2.25
C ARG A 65 2.46 -5.71 2.59
N ALA A 66 3.46 -5.37 1.78
CA ALA A 66 4.17 -4.10 1.87
C ALA A 66 4.74 -3.73 0.51
N PHE A 67 5.06 -2.45 0.33
CA PHE A 67 5.98 -2.03 -0.71
C PHE A 67 7.24 -1.48 -0.07
N ILE A 68 8.35 -1.63 -0.79
CA ILE A 68 9.68 -1.20 -0.39
C ILE A 68 10.13 -0.20 -1.45
N SER A 69 10.45 1.01 -1.03
CA SER A 69 10.97 2.05 -1.90
C SER A 69 12.44 2.30 -1.62
N TYR A 70 13.21 2.43 -2.69
CA TYR A 70 14.62 2.76 -2.67
C TYR A 70 14.80 4.17 -3.21
N SER A 71 15.49 5.01 -2.46
CA SER A 71 15.79 6.37 -2.86
C SER A 71 17.24 6.67 -2.60
N GLU A 72 17.90 7.27 -3.58
CA GLU A 72 19.20 7.89 -3.38
C GLU A 72 18.98 9.34 -2.94
N ASP A 73 19.53 9.70 -1.78
CA ASP A 73 19.56 11.09 -1.32
C ASP A 73 21.01 11.55 -1.13
N ARG A 74 21.18 12.78 -0.65
CA ARG A 74 22.52 13.37 -0.45
C ARG A 74 23.34 12.67 0.63
N GLU A 75 22.72 11.89 1.50
CA GLU A 75 23.36 11.14 2.59
C GLU A 75 23.65 9.68 2.19
N GLY A 76 23.11 9.23 1.05
CA GLY A 76 23.45 7.97 0.41
C GLY A 76 22.22 7.22 -0.09
N TRP A 77 22.35 5.90 -0.13
CA TRP A 77 21.28 5.03 -0.61
C TRP A 77 20.38 4.60 0.56
N GLY A 78 19.13 5.06 0.54
CA GLY A 78 18.11 4.79 1.55
C GLY A 78 17.06 3.79 1.05
N ALA A 79 16.46 3.06 1.99
CA ALA A 79 15.32 2.20 1.74
C ALA A 79 14.28 2.39 2.83
N SER A 80 13.00 2.45 2.45
CA SER A 80 11.86 2.50 3.37
C SER A 80 10.87 1.40 3.03
N LEU A 81 10.11 0.97 4.03
CA LEU A 81 9.02 0.00 3.87
C LEU A 81 7.72 0.59 4.40
N HIS A 82 6.64 0.35 3.67
CA HIS A 82 5.29 0.73 4.06
C HIS A 82 4.35 -0.46 3.95
N ALA A 83 3.68 -0.81 5.05
CA ALA A 83 2.71 -1.88 5.06
C ALA A 83 1.50 -1.50 4.19
N SER A 84 0.98 -2.49 3.50
CA SER A 84 -0.14 -2.32 2.59
C SER A 84 -1.45 -2.50 3.33
N LEU A 85 -2.38 -1.58 3.15
CA LEU A 85 -3.77 -1.80 3.56
C LEU A 85 -4.39 -2.86 2.64
N ARG A 86 -5.15 -3.79 3.22
CA ARG A 86 -5.92 -4.79 2.45
C ARG A 86 -6.96 -4.11 1.58
N PHE A 87 -7.78 -3.25 2.18
CA PHE A 87 -8.81 -2.52 1.46
C PHE A 87 -8.42 -1.05 1.28
N ARG A 88 -8.62 -0.52 0.08
CA ARG A 88 -8.35 0.89 -0.23
C ARG A 88 -9.46 1.45 -1.09
N PHE A 89 -9.79 2.72 -0.88
CA PHE A 89 -10.53 3.46 -1.89
C PHE A 89 -9.56 4.28 -2.73
N ILE A 90 -9.85 4.36 -4.03
CA ILE A 90 -9.08 5.13 -5.00
C ILE A 90 -10.04 6.12 -5.65
N VAL A 91 -9.55 7.35 -5.84
CA VAL A 91 -10.23 8.41 -6.59
C VAL A 91 -9.29 8.84 -7.70
N GLY A 92 -9.77 8.87 -8.93
CA GLY A 92 -9.00 9.28 -10.09
C GLY A 92 -9.81 10.17 -11.02
N VAL A 93 -9.12 11.11 -11.66
CA VAL A 93 -9.72 11.97 -12.69
C VAL A 93 -9.46 11.35 -14.05
N ASP A 94 -10.54 11.07 -14.77
CA ASP A 94 -10.52 10.74 -16.18
C ASP A 94 -10.72 12.06 -16.95
N SER A 95 -9.61 12.68 -17.35
CA SER A 95 -9.60 13.97 -18.04
C SER A 95 -10.20 13.89 -19.45
N ASN A 96 -10.13 12.72 -20.09
CA ASN A 96 -10.68 12.47 -21.41
C ASN A 96 -12.21 12.43 -21.36
N GLU A 97 -12.78 11.72 -20.39
CA GLU A 97 -14.24 11.61 -20.23
C GLU A 97 -14.85 12.65 -19.28
N ARG A 98 -14.04 13.63 -18.84
CA ARG A 98 -14.45 14.72 -17.94
C ARG A 98 -15.23 14.20 -16.73
N ARG A 99 -14.69 13.19 -16.06
CA ARG A 99 -15.35 12.56 -14.91
C ARG A 99 -14.34 12.16 -13.84
N VAL A 100 -14.82 12.12 -12.61
CA VAL A 100 -14.11 11.51 -11.50
C VAL A 100 -14.64 10.10 -11.29
N LEU A 101 -13.73 9.14 -11.28
CA LEU A 101 -13.98 7.75 -10.97
C LEU A 101 -13.56 7.49 -9.53
N SER A 102 -14.36 6.73 -8.80
CA SER A 102 -13.94 6.17 -7.52
C SER A 102 -14.34 4.70 -7.41
N TYR A 103 -13.52 3.94 -6.69
CA TYR A 103 -13.73 2.52 -6.48
C TYR A 103 -13.00 2.05 -5.21
N VAL A 104 -13.41 0.90 -4.68
CA VAL A 104 -12.74 0.20 -3.58
C VAL A 104 -12.07 -1.06 -4.11
N THR A 105 -10.84 -1.33 -3.64
CA THR A 105 -10.09 -2.54 -3.95
C THR A 105 -9.94 -3.43 -2.71
N ASP A 106 -9.88 -4.75 -2.94
CA ASP A 106 -9.26 -5.74 -2.05
C ASP A 106 -7.91 -6.10 -2.67
N CYS A 107 -6.83 -5.65 -2.05
CA CYS A 107 -5.49 -5.60 -2.63
C CYS A 107 -5.55 -4.87 -3.99
N ASP A 108 -5.20 -5.56 -5.07
CA ASP A 108 -5.19 -5.02 -6.44
C ASP A 108 -6.50 -5.28 -7.21
N ARG A 109 -7.49 -5.94 -6.59
CA ARG A 109 -8.77 -6.27 -7.24
C ARG A 109 -9.85 -5.26 -6.89
N VAL A 110 -10.48 -4.66 -7.89
CA VAL A 110 -11.67 -3.80 -7.67
C VAL A 110 -12.86 -4.64 -7.22
N ILE A 111 -13.41 -4.32 -6.03
CA ILE A 111 -14.58 -4.99 -5.44
C ILE A 111 -15.85 -4.14 -5.49
N HIS A 112 -15.72 -2.81 -5.61
CA HIS A 112 -16.87 -1.91 -5.71
C HIS A 112 -16.53 -0.70 -6.58
N ARG A 113 -17.41 -0.33 -7.50
CA ARG A 113 -17.29 0.87 -8.33
C ARG A 113 -18.45 1.80 -8.05
N PHE A 114 -18.14 3.07 -7.78
CA PHE A 114 -19.17 4.09 -7.60
C PHE A 114 -19.60 4.68 -8.94
N LYS A 115 -20.77 5.31 -8.95
CA LYS A 115 -21.21 6.08 -10.11
C LYS A 115 -20.21 7.24 -10.35
N PRO A 116 -19.75 7.43 -11.60
CA PRO A 116 -18.86 8.53 -11.92
C PRO A 116 -19.46 9.90 -11.58
N VAL A 117 -18.64 10.82 -11.10
CA VAL A 117 -19.03 12.22 -10.87
C VAL A 117 -18.59 13.04 -12.08
N LEU A 118 -19.56 13.53 -12.86
CA LEU A 118 -19.27 14.36 -14.03
C LEU A 118 -18.67 15.71 -13.60
N LEU A 119 -17.65 16.14 -14.33
CA LEU A 119 -17.09 17.47 -14.21
C LEU A 119 -18.00 18.46 -14.94
N LYS A 120 -18.42 19.53 -14.24
CA LYS A 120 -19.24 20.59 -14.83
C LYS A 120 -18.44 21.40 -15.86
N ASP A 121 -17.15 21.57 -15.62
CA ASP A 121 -16.17 22.22 -16.47
C ASP A 121 -14.77 21.65 -16.17
N GLN A 122 -13.77 22.02 -16.96
CA GLN A 122 -12.38 21.56 -16.81
C GLN A 122 -11.54 22.45 -15.87
N THR A 123 -12.19 23.25 -15.02
CA THR A 123 -11.45 24.08 -14.07
C THR A 123 -10.94 23.25 -12.90
N THR A 124 -9.77 23.62 -12.37
CA THR A 124 -9.20 22.99 -11.16
C THR A 124 -10.19 22.96 -9.98
N PRO A 125 -10.93 24.05 -9.67
CA PRO A 125 -11.91 24.02 -8.59
C PRO A 125 -13.05 23.00 -8.83
N ALA A 126 -13.54 22.85 -10.06
CA ALA A 126 -14.60 21.89 -10.36
C ALA A 126 -14.12 20.44 -10.22
N ALA A 127 -12.88 20.15 -10.65
CA ALA A 127 -12.24 18.85 -10.47
C ALA A 127 -12.08 18.50 -8.99
N LEU A 128 -11.51 19.41 -8.19
CA LEU A 128 -11.33 19.22 -6.74
C LEU A 128 -12.68 18.99 -6.03
N ALA A 129 -13.71 19.75 -6.38
CA ALA A 129 -15.04 19.57 -5.81
C ALA A 129 -15.67 18.21 -6.19
N ALA A 130 -15.42 17.72 -7.41
CA ALA A 130 -15.89 16.41 -7.85
C ALA A 130 -15.13 15.27 -7.14
N GLU A 131 -13.82 15.41 -6.97
CA GLU A 131 -12.99 14.48 -6.20
C GLU A 131 -13.41 14.40 -4.74
N ASP A 132 -13.65 15.53 -4.08
CA ASP A 132 -14.12 15.57 -2.70
C ASP A 132 -15.46 14.84 -2.53
N ARG A 133 -16.41 15.05 -3.46
CA ARG A 133 -17.68 14.32 -3.48
C ARG A 133 -17.46 12.81 -3.65
N ALA A 134 -16.66 12.40 -4.64
CA ALA A 134 -16.38 10.99 -4.90
C ALA A 134 -15.68 10.31 -3.71
N ARG A 135 -14.75 11.03 -3.07
CA ARG A 135 -14.05 10.62 -1.85
C ARG A 135 -15.00 10.43 -0.68
N LYS A 136 -15.89 11.39 -0.41
CA LYS A 136 -16.86 11.31 0.70
C LYS A 136 -17.75 10.07 0.59
N VAL A 137 -18.29 9.80 -0.60
CA VAL A 137 -19.13 8.62 -0.85
C VAL A 137 -18.33 7.33 -0.64
N ALA A 138 -17.13 7.25 -1.22
CA ALA A 138 -16.28 6.07 -1.08
C ALA A 138 -15.87 5.81 0.38
N LEU A 139 -15.58 6.90 1.11
CA LEU A 139 -15.18 6.84 2.51
C LEU A 139 -16.32 6.34 3.42
N VAL A 140 -17.55 6.81 3.21
CA VAL A 140 -18.72 6.31 3.95
C VAL A 140 -18.88 4.82 3.73
N TRP A 141 -18.86 4.38 2.46
CA TRP A 141 -19.05 2.98 2.11
C TRP A 141 -17.97 2.07 2.72
N ILE A 142 -16.68 2.44 2.59
CA ILE A 142 -15.59 1.60 3.10
C ILE A 142 -15.56 1.57 4.64
N ASN A 143 -15.93 2.66 5.32
CA ASN A 143 -16.05 2.66 6.79
C ASN A 143 -17.22 1.78 7.27
N GLU A 144 -18.30 1.66 6.50
CA GLU A 144 -19.44 0.80 6.82
C GLU A 144 -19.11 -0.69 6.62
N HIS A 145 -18.43 -1.03 5.51
CA HIS A 145 -18.16 -2.43 5.13
C HIS A 145 -16.87 -2.98 5.72
N TYR A 146 -15.87 -2.12 5.92
CA TYR A 146 -14.55 -2.46 6.45
C TYR A 146 -14.08 -1.42 7.49
N PRO A 147 -14.72 -1.31 8.67
CA PRO A 147 -14.45 -0.25 9.64
C PRO A 147 -12.97 -0.03 10.01
N ASN A 148 -12.18 -1.09 10.01
CA ASN A 148 -10.75 -1.08 10.37
C ASN A 148 -9.83 -1.02 9.14
N TRP A 149 -10.30 -0.59 7.96
CA TRP A 149 -9.52 -0.66 6.71
C TRP A 149 -8.22 0.14 6.74
N ARG A 150 -8.09 1.09 7.69
CA ARG A 150 -6.87 1.87 7.93
C ARG A 150 -5.82 1.14 8.74
N ASP A 151 -6.17 0.03 9.38
CA ASP A 151 -5.21 -0.79 10.10
C ASP A 151 -4.56 -1.78 9.10
N PRO A 152 -3.24 -1.66 8.86
CA PRO A 152 -2.52 -2.57 7.96
C PRO A 152 -2.46 -4.02 8.45
N ALA A 153 -2.77 -4.31 9.72
CA ALA A 153 -2.91 -5.67 10.23
C ALA A 153 -4.33 -6.23 10.06
N ALA A 154 -5.31 -5.40 9.77
CA ALA A 154 -6.71 -5.81 9.72
C ALA A 154 -7.06 -6.59 8.46
N TYR A 155 -8.02 -7.51 8.63
CA TYR A 155 -8.64 -8.31 7.59
C TYR A 155 -7.73 -9.26 6.83
N TRP A 156 -6.48 -9.44 7.23
CA TRP A 156 -5.66 -10.48 6.64
C TRP A 156 -6.01 -11.82 7.27
N ASP A 157 -6.38 -12.80 6.44
CA ASP A 157 -6.41 -14.17 6.90
C ASP A 157 -4.98 -14.70 7.00
N VAL A 158 -4.75 -15.43 8.10
CA VAL A 158 -3.51 -16.16 8.37
C VAL A 158 -3.46 -17.44 7.54
#